data_AF-A0A644Y3R0-F1
#
_entry.id   AF-A0A644Y3R0-F1
#
_cell.length_a   1.000
_cell.length_b   1.000
_cell.length_c   1.000
_cell.angle_alpha   90.00
_cell.angle_beta   90.00
_cell.angle_gamma   90.00
#
_symmetry.space_group_name_H-M   'P 1'
#
loop_
_entity.id
_entity.type
_entity.pdbx_description
1 polymer ?
#
loop_
_entity_poly.entity_id
_entity_poly.type
_entity_poly.pdbx_seq_one_letter_code
_entity_poly.pdbx_strand_id
1 'polypeptide(L)'
;MVISGAICGIAGFLAVAGASHTISTSTAGGRGFTAIIIAWLAKFNSFVMILISALIVFLERGAIEIASQFQLNDYVSEMITGIILFFILGSEFFINYKIKMRASKFRGGSK
;
A
#
# COMPACT_ATOMS: atom_id res chain seq x y z
N MET A 1 -23.38 2.78 -5.96
CA MET A 1 -23.26 1.46 -5.29
C MET A 1 -23.46 0.30 -6.26
N VAL A 2 -24.50 0.28 -7.10
CA VAL A 2 -24.70 -0.83 -8.07
C VAL A 2 -23.57 -0.93 -9.09
N ILE A 3 -23.19 0.20 -9.71
CA ILE A 3 -22.15 0.24 -10.76
C ILE A 3 -20.77 -0.16 -10.20
N SER A 4 -20.38 0.40 -9.05
CA SER A 4 -19.11 0.07 -8.40
C SER A 4 -19.05 -1.38 -7.91
N GLY A 5 -20.17 -1.91 -7.41
CA GLY A 5 -20.29 -3.32 -7.02
C GLY A 5 -20.18 -4.26 -8.21
N ALA A 6 -20.82 -3.93 -9.34
CA ALA A 6 -20.71 -4.70 -10.58
C ALA A 6 -19.27 -4.71 -11.11
N ILE A 7 -18.60 -3.56 -11.14
CA ILE A 7 -17.19 -3.46 -11.58
C ILE A 7 -16.25 -4.28 -10.69
N CYS A 8 -16.40 -4.18 -9.37
CA CYS A 8 -15.60 -4.97 -8.43
C CYS A 8 -15.85 -6.48 -8.57
N GLY A 9 -17.12 -6.88 -8.73
CA GLY A 9 -17.51 -8.27 -8.95
C GLY A 9 -16.95 -8.84 -10.25
N ILE A 10 -17.02 -8.09 -11.35
CA ILE A 10 -16.45 -8.49 -12.65
C ILE A 10 -14.93 -8.62 -12.55
N ALA A 11 -14.25 -7.66 -11.91
CA ALA A 11 -12.80 -7.73 -11.70
C ALA A 11 -12.37 -8.95 -10.88
N GLY A 12 -13.12 -9.27 -9.81
CA GLY A 12 -12.89 -10.47 -9.00
C GLY A 12 -13.13 -11.76 -9.79
N PHE A 13 -14.20 -11.80 -10.60
CA PHE A 13 -14.50 -12.93 -11.49
C PHE A 13 -13.39 -13.15 -12.51
N LEU A 14 -12.89 -12.09 -13.15
CA LEU A 14 -11.75 -12.14 -14.06
C LEU A 14 -10.48 -12.68 -13.39
N ALA A 15 -10.20 -12.27 -12.16
CA ALA A 15 -9.03 -12.75 -11.42
C ALA A 15 -9.10 -14.25 -11.11
N VAL A 16 -10.27 -14.75 -10.72
CA VAL A 16 -10.52 -16.17 -10.41
C VAL A 16 -10.54 -17.03 -11.69
N ALA A 17 -11.34 -16.61 -12.68
CA ALA A 17 -11.56 -17.36 -13.91
C ALA A 17 -10.32 -17.35 -14.83
N GLY A 18 -9.48 -16.31 -14.75
CA GLY A 18 -8.28 -16.18 -15.58
C GLY A 18 -7.02 -16.77 -14.97
N ALA A 19 -6.64 -16.38 -13.75
CA ALA A 19 -5.30 -16.63 -13.23
C ALA A 19 -5.16 -17.93 -12.44
N SER A 20 -6.22 -18.40 -11.77
CA SER A 20 -6.09 -19.50 -10.82
C SER A 20 -6.63 -20.83 -11.35
N HIS A 21 -7.61 -20.87 -12.27
CA HIS A 21 -8.30 -22.09 -12.76
C HIS A 21 -8.81 -23.06 -11.66
N THR A 22 -8.60 -22.70 -10.38
CA THR A 22 -8.94 -23.36 -9.13
C THR A 22 -9.18 -22.26 -8.09
N ILE A 23 -10.18 -22.43 -7.22
CA ILE A 23 -10.42 -21.52 -6.10
C ILE A 23 -9.38 -21.86 -5.03
N SER A 24 -8.25 -21.14 -5.05
CA SER A 24 -7.18 -21.34 -4.09
C SER A 24 -7.07 -20.12 -3.16
N THR A 25 -6.65 -20.32 -1.92
CA THR A 25 -6.49 -19.23 -0.92
C THR A 25 -5.49 -18.15 -1.38
N SER A 26 -4.63 -18.50 -2.34
CA SER A 26 -3.69 -17.59 -3.00
C SER A 26 -4.35 -16.60 -3.98
N THR A 27 -5.59 -16.85 -4.44
CA THR A 27 -6.28 -15.93 -5.37
C THR A 27 -6.48 -14.53 -4.76
N ALA A 28 -6.77 -14.46 -3.46
CA ALA A 28 -6.86 -13.21 -2.72
C ALA A 28 -5.47 -12.67 -2.32
N GLY A 29 -4.53 -13.56 -1.96
CA GLY A 29 -3.09 -13.28 -1.83
C GLY A 29 -2.75 -11.99 -1.07
N GLY A 30 -3.49 -11.65 -0.01
CA GLY A 30 -3.24 -10.44 0.79
C GLY A 30 -3.50 -9.10 0.09
N ARG A 31 -3.97 -9.06 -1.17
CA ARG A 31 -4.14 -7.83 -1.95
C ARG A 31 -5.04 -6.78 -1.28
N GLY A 32 -5.99 -7.22 -0.47
CA GLY A 32 -6.85 -6.34 0.32
C GLY A 32 -6.10 -5.55 1.40
N PHE A 33 -5.10 -6.14 2.05
CA PHE A 33 -4.29 -5.46 3.06
C PHE A 33 -3.50 -4.31 2.43
N THR A 34 -2.83 -4.58 1.31
CA THR A 34 -2.12 -3.56 0.53
C THR A 34 -3.09 -2.49 -0.01
N ALA A 35 -4.29 -2.88 -0.44
CA ALA A 35 -5.30 -1.94 -0.94
C ALA A 35 -5.78 -0.93 0.12
N ILE A 36 -5.92 -1.35 1.38
CA ILE A 36 -6.28 -0.45 2.49
C ILE A 36 -5.21 0.62 2.69
N ILE A 37 -3.93 0.23 2.63
CA ILE A 37 -2.79 1.14 2.77
C ILE A 37 -2.77 2.15 1.61
N ILE A 38 -2.94 1.67 0.38
CA ILE A 38 -3.00 2.53 -0.82
C ILE A 38 -4.15 3.54 -0.72
N ALA A 39 -5.34 3.11 -0.27
CA ALA A 39 -6.49 3.99 -0.12
C ALA A 39 -6.23 5.12 0.89
N TRP A 40 -5.52 4.80 1.99
CA TRP A 40 -5.14 5.76 3.01
C TRP A 40 -4.10 6.78 2.49
N LEU A 41 -3.03 6.29 1.85
CA LEU A 41 -2.00 7.14 1.23
C LEU A 41 -2.58 8.06 0.13
N ALA A 42 -3.60 7.59 -0.59
CA ALA A 42 -4.25 8.36 -1.64
C ALA A 42 -5.25 9.41 -1.12
N LYS A 43 -5.51 9.48 0.20
CA LYS A 43 -6.48 10.39 0.82
C LYS A 43 -7.86 10.35 0.14
N PHE A 44 -8.30 9.15 -0.28
CA PHE A 44 -9.52 8.91 -1.06
C PHE A 44 -9.62 9.64 -2.42
N ASN A 45 -8.52 10.16 -2.97
CA ASN A 45 -8.48 10.70 -4.33
C ASN A 45 -8.19 9.58 -5.34
N SER A 46 -9.18 9.28 -6.19
CA SER A 46 -9.10 8.18 -7.18
C SER A 46 -7.94 8.32 -8.17
N PHE A 47 -7.54 9.54 -8.54
CA PHE A 47 -6.45 9.75 -9.50
C PHE A 47 -5.09 9.44 -8.86
N VAL A 48 -4.91 9.86 -7.60
CA VAL A 48 -3.71 9.59 -6.81
C VAL A 48 -3.61 8.10 -6.47
N MET A 49 -4.75 7.43 -6.28
CA MET A 49 -4.81 6.00 -6.00
C MET A 49 -4.18 5.14 -7.11
N ILE A 50 -4.40 5.50 -8.38
CA ILE A 50 -3.82 4.78 -9.52
C ILE A 50 -2.29 4.89 -9.49
N LEU A 51 -1.76 6.11 -9.30
CA LEU A 51 -0.32 6.36 -9.24
C LEU A 51 0.35 5.61 -8.08
N ILE A 52 -0.22 5.67 -6.88
CA ILE A 52 0.32 5.00 -5.70
C ILE A 52 0.25 3.49 -5.85
N SER A 53 -0.86 2.95 -6.38
CA SER A 53 -0.99 1.51 -6.60
C SER A 53 0.07 0.97 -7.57
N ALA A 54 0.36 1.70 -8.65
CA ALA A 54 1.41 1.34 -9.60
C ALA A 54 2.80 1.32 -8.95
N LEU A 55 3.11 2.33 -8.12
CA LEU A 55 4.39 2.41 -7.41
C LEU A 55 4.55 1.28 -6.39
N ILE A 56 3.50 0.97 -5.62
CA ILE A 56 3.53 -0.12 -4.64
C ILE A 56 3.67 -1.48 -5.32
N VAL A 57 2.90 -1.74 -6.38
CA VAL A 57 3.01 -2.99 -7.14
C VAL A 57 4.39 -3.14 -7.77
N PHE A 58 4.95 -2.06 -8.32
CA PHE A 58 6.32 -2.07 -8.86
C PHE A 58 7.35 -2.47 -7.80
N LEU A 59 7.23 -1.93 -6.60
CA LEU A 59 8.17 -2.18 -5.53
C LEU A 59 8.00 -3.56 -4.88
N GLU A 60 6.76 -4.05 -4.78
CA GLU A 60 6.44 -5.43 -4.39
C GLU A 60 7.05 -6.44 -5.37
N ARG A 61 6.90 -6.21 -6.68
CA ARG A 61 7.53 -7.05 -7.71
C ARG A 61 9.05 -7.00 -7.63
N GLY A 62 9.63 -5.82 -7.39
CA GLY A 62 11.06 -5.69 -7.13
C GLY A 62 11.53 -6.51 -5.92
N ALA A 63 10.77 -6.50 -4.82
CA ALA A 63 11.09 -7.29 -3.63
C ALA A 63 11.04 -8.80 -3.89
N ILE A 64 10.04 -9.27 -4.63
CA ILE A 64 9.88 -10.68 -5.01
C ILE A 64 11.04 -11.14 -5.90
N GLU A 65 11.43 -10.35 -6.90
CA GLU A 65 12.57 -10.67 -7.78
C GLU A 65 13.88 -10.75 -7.00
N ILE A 66 14.12 -9.82 -6.07
CA ILE A 66 15.29 -9.85 -5.20
C ILE A 66 15.28 -11.12 -4.35
N ALA A 67 14.17 -11.44 -3.67
CA ALA A 67 14.08 -12.62 -2.82
C ALA A 67 14.25 -13.94 -3.60
N SER A 68 13.71 -13.99 -4.83
CA SER A 68 13.86 -15.13 -5.73
C SER A 68 15.32 -15.34 -6.16
N GLN A 69 16.04 -14.27 -6.51
CA GLN A 69 17.45 -14.35 -6.90
C GLN A 69 18.38 -14.82 -5.76
N PHE A 70 18.00 -14.55 -4.51
CA PHE A 70 18.73 -15.01 -3.33
C PHE A 70 18.29 -16.41 -2.83
N GLN A 71 17.39 -17.11 -3.55
CA GLN A 71 16.83 -18.43 -3.18
C GLN A 71 16.26 -18.44 -1.75
N LEU A 72 15.65 -17.34 -1.33
CA LEU A 72 15.05 -17.22 0.00
C LEU A 72 13.60 -17.70 -0.04
N ASN A 73 13.17 -18.34 1.05
CA ASN A 73 11.81 -18.85 1.25
C ASN A 73 10.77 -17.72 1.05
N ASP A 74 9.59 -18.04 0.51
CA ASP A 74 8.53 -17.08 0.14
C ASP A 74 8.18 -16.08 1.26
N TYR A 75 8.31 -16.51 2.52
CA TYR A 75 8.11 -15.66 3.71
C TYR A 75 9.04 -14.44 3.77
N VAL A 76 10.25 -14.54 3.21
CA VAL A 76 11.21 -13.43 3.21
C VAL A 76 10.76 -12.33 2.25
N SER A 77 10.17 -12.70 1.10
CA SER A 77 9.56 -11.77 0.15
C SER A 77 8.45 -10.95 0.80
N GLU A 78 7.58 -11.60 1.58
CA GLU A 78 6.51 -10.95 2.33
C GLU A 78 7.06 -10.01 3.41
N MET A 79 8.10 -10.41 4.15
CA MET A 79 8.75 -9.55 5.15
C MET A 79 9.38 -8.31 4.51
N ILE A 80 10.09 -8.46 3.39
CA ILE A 80 10.72 -7.33 2.67
C ILE A 80 9.63 -6.37 2.17
N THR A 81 8.56 -6.90 1.57
CA THR A 81 7.42 -6.10 1.11
C THR A 81 6.76 -5.36 2.28
N GLY A 82 6.61 -6.00 3.45
CA GLY A 82 6.09 -5.37 4.66
C GLY A 82 6.97 -4.24 5.19
N ILE A 83 8.30 -4.42 5.21
CA ILE A 83 9.27 -3.38 5.60
C ILE A 83 9.19 -2.19 4.65
N ILE A 84 9.11 -2.46 3.35
CA ILE A 84 8.94 -1.44 2.32
C ILE A 84 7.68 -0.61 2.56
N LEU A 85 6.54 -1.28 2.78
CA LEU A 85 5.27 -0.61 3.05
C LEU A 85 5.35 0.23 4.32
N PHE A 86 6.01 -0.28 5.37
CA PHE A 86 6.24 0.45 6.61
C PHE A 86 7.06 1.72 6.40
N PHE A 87 8.14 1.66 5.61
CA PHE A 87 8.96 2.83 5.29
C PHE A 87 8.20 3.87 4.46
N ILE A 88 7.41 3.44 3.47
CA ILE A 88 6.59 4.35 2.66
C ILE A 88 5.55 5.05 3.54
N LEU A 89 4.85 4.29 4.38
CA LEU A 89 3.84 4.83 5.29
C LEU A 89 4.47 5.80 6.31
N GLY A 90 5.62 5.43 6.87
CA GLY A 90 6.36 6.28 7.80
C GLY A 90 6.84 7.60 7.17
N SER A 91 7.32 7.55 5.93
CA SER A 91 7.75 8.74 5.18
C SER A 91 6.56 9.65 4.84
N GLU A 92 5.44 9.08 4.37
CA GLU A 92 4.24 9.86 4.03
C GLU A 92 3.60 10.49 5.28
N PHE A 93 3.60 9.78 6.41
CA PHE A 93 3.23 10.32 7.71
C PHE A 93 4.14 11.48 8.13
N PHE A 94 5.46 11.35 7.97
CA PHE A 94 6.41 12.40 8.36
C PHE A 94 6.33 13.65 7.47
N ILE A 95 6.02 13.49 6.18
CA ILE A 95 5.87 14.60 5.23
C ILE A 95 4.54 15.35 5.44
N ASN A 96 3.43 14.63 5.63
CA ASN A 96 2.13 15.27 5.88
C ASN A 96 2.02 15.85 7.28
N TYR A 97 2.62 15.18 8.28
CA TYR A 97 2.61 15.65 9.66
C TYR A 97 3.73 16.66 9.86
N LYS A 98 3.50 17.93 9.47
CA LYS A 98 4.37 19.04 9.88
C LYS A 98 4.47 19.01 11.40
N ILE A 99 5.60 18.56 11.92
CA ILE A 99 5.98 18.72 13.32
C ILE A 99 6.04 20.23 13.59
N LYS A 100 4.90 20.82 13.98
CA LYS A 100 4.86 22.14 14.59
C LYS A 100 5.49 21.96 15.96
N MET A 101 6.82 22.05 16.03
CA MET A 101 7.49 22.48 17.26
C MET A 101 6.90 23.85 17.58
N ARG A 102 5.88 23.87 18.44
CA ARG A 102 5.39 25.10 19.03
C ARG A 102 6.51 25.58 19.95
N ALA A 103 7.48 26.29 19.38
CA ALA A 103 8.39 27.10 20.15
C ALA A 103 7.51 28.02 20.99
N SER A 104 7.40 27.71 22.28
CA SER A 104 6.75 28.54 23.27
C SER A 104 7.53 29.86 23.28
N LYS A 105 7.04 30.85 22.53
CA LYS A 105 7.55 32.20 22.56
C LYS A 105 7.29 32.73 23.98
N PHE A 106 8.29 32.58 24.84
CA PHE A 106 8.34 33.18 26.16
C PHE A 106 8.34 34.70 25.95
N ARG A 107 7.16 35.31 26.02
CA ARG A 107 6.99 36.75 25.93
C ARG A 107 7.28 37.32 27.31
N GLY A 108 8.56 37.48 27.62
CA GLY A 108 9.03 38.25 28.76
C GLY A 108 8.42 39.65 28.71
N GLY A 109 7.72 40.01 29.78
CA GLY A 109 6.97 41.25 29.90
C GLY A 109 7.86 42.47 29.84
N SER A 110 7.37 43.48 29.13
CA SER A 110 7.72 44.87 29.38
C SER A 110 6.84 45.34 30.53
N LYS A 111 7.46 45.71 31.66
CA LYS A 111 7.23 46.94 32.41
C LYS A 111 8.32 47.06 33.48
#